data_AF-A0A1J1LMZ8-F1
#
_entry.id   AF-A0A1J1LMZ8-F1
#
_cell.length_a   1.000
_cell.length_b   1.000
_cell.length_c   1.000
_cell.angle_alpha   90.00
_cell.angle_beta   90.00
_cell.angle_gamma   90.00
#
_symmetry.space_group_name_H-M   'P 1'
#
loop_
_entity.id
_entity.type
_entity.pdbx_description
1 polymer ?
#
loop_
_entity_poly.entity_id
_entity_poly.type
_entity_poly.pdbx_seq_one_letter_code
_entity_poly.pdbx_strand_id
1 'polypeptide(L)'
;MDLIPILLEEYKAAHAERLNAIQSRHTVLTFGFSSIGLLLTFLASMRGKSNEALTILSLYIIPFLCIIIGYSYWLDTERQIKSQHSIVKSEYKINQYCNPDQSQSFKKILNSSIAFDQDKELRFQTIIYQVLFSLVAIISLMITIFESLSSPYNWMILIISILLMVGFFLFILIVSYQIFFKKLFTTS
;
A
#
# COMPACT_ATOMS: atom_id res chain seq x y z
N MET A 1 15.53 -18.76 -33.24
CA MET A 1 14.42 -18.76 -32.26
C MET A 1 13.60 -17.53 -32.54
N ASP A 2 12.31 -17.71 -32.87
CA ASP A 2 11.45 -16.57 -33.17
C ASP A 2 11.21 -15.75 -31.91
N LEU A 3 11.58 -14.48 -31.95
CA LEU A 3 11.59 -13.58 -30.80
C LEU A 3 10.17 -13.17 -30.37
N ILE A 4 9.22 -13.21 -31.32
CA ILE A 4 7.83 -12.79 -31.14
C ILE A 4 7.05 -13.67 -30.14
N PRO A 5 7.07 -15.02 -30.21
CA PRO A 5 6.38 -15.85 -29.21
C PRO A 5 6.91 -15.65 -27.78
N ILE A 6 8.21 -15.42 -27.61
CA ILE A 6 8.82 -15.15 -26.30
C ILE A 6 8.30 -13.83 -25.73
N LEU A 7 8.27 -12.77 -26.54
CA LEU A 7 7.75 -11.46 -26.12
C LEU A 7 6.25 -11.49 -25.79
N LEU A 8 5.48 -12.31 -26.51
CA LEU A 8 4.05 -12.50 -26.23
C LEU A 8 3.81 -13.26 -24.91
N GLU A 9 4.69 -14.20 -24.56
CA GLU A 9 4.63 -14.90 -23.28
C GLU A 9 5.00 -13.98 -22.11
N GLU A 10 6.07 -13.18 -22.25
CA GLU A 10 6.44 -12.14 -21.28
C GLU A 10 5.31 -11.13 -21.06
N TYR A 11 4.64 -10.71 -22.14
CA TYR A 11 3.47 -9.83 -22.08
C TYR A 11 2.32 -10.45 -21.27
N LYS A 12 1.96 -11.70 -21.56
CA LYS A 12 0.87 -12.40 -20.85
C LYS A 12 1.19 -12.59 -19.37
N ALA A 13 2.42 -12.95 -19.05
CA ALA A 13 2.87 -13.11 -17.67
C ALA A 13 2.81 -11.78 -16.90
N ALA A 14 3.30 -10.70 -17.51
CA ALA A 14 3.26 -9.36 -16.90
C ALA A 14 1.81 -8.85 -16.74
N HIS A 15 0.92 -9.14 -17.69
CA HIS A 15 -0.50 -8.80 -17.59
C HIS A 15 -1.21 -9.58 -16.48
N ALA A 16 -0.92 -10.88 -16.33
CA ALA A 16 -1.47 -11.70 -15.25
C ALA A 16 -0.99 -11.19 -13.87
N GLU A 17 0.29 -10.85 -13.75
CA GLU A 17 0.86 -10.27 -12.52
C GLU A 17 0.19 -8.93 -12.16
N ARG A 18 -0.08 -8.08 -13.15
CA ARG A 18 -0.80 -6.81 -12.95
C ARG A 18 -2.20 -7.04 -12.39
N LEU A 19 -2.97 -7.96 -12.97
CA LEU A 19 -4.33 -8.27 -12.51
C LEU A 19 -4.32 -8.85 -11.09
N ASN A 20 -3.37 -9.75 -10.80
CA ASN A 20 -3.19 -10.31 -9.47
C ASN A 20 -2.85 -9.22 -8.44
N ALA A 21 -1.95 -8.29 -8.78
CA ALA A 21 -1.60 -7.18 -7.91
C ALA A 21 -2.81 -6.26 -7.64
N ILE A 22 -3.63 -5.97 -8.66
CA ILE A 22 -4.86 -5.18 -8.50
C ILE A 22 -5.85 -5.89 -7.58
N GLN A 23 -6.10 -7.18 -7.79
CA GLN A 23 -7.03 -7.96 -6.99
C GLN A 23 -6.56 -8.11 -5.54
N SER A 24 -5.26 -8.38 -5.34
CA SER A 24 -4.64 -8.44 -4.02
C SER A 24 -4.81 -7.13 -3.28
N ARG A 25 -4.53 -6.00 -3.94
CA ARG A 25 -4.67 -4.66 -3.37
C ARG A 25 -6.10 -4.35 -2.90
N HIS A 26 -7.12 -4.70 -3.68
CA HIS A 26 -8.51 -4.57 -3.25
C HIS A 26 -8.83 -5.46 -2.05
N THR A 27 -8.34 -6.70 -2.07
CA THR A 27 -8.52 -7.66 -0.97
C THR A 27 -7.89 -7.15 0.33
N VAL A 28 -6.66 -6.62 0.27
CA VAL A 28 -5.94 -6.01 1.39
C VAL A 28 -6.71 -4.84 1.97
N LEU A 29 -7.25 -3.95 1.13
CA LEU A 29 -8.08 -2.84 1.60
C LEU A 29 -9.38 -3.31 2.23
N THR A 30 -10.13 -4.22 1.59
CA THR A 30 -11.40 -4.72 2.12
C THR A 30 -11.20 -5.44 3.45
N PHE A 31 -10.20 -6.31 3.54
CA PHE A 31 -9.79 -6.95 4.79
C PHE A 31 -9.40 -5.90 5.83
N GLY A 32 -8.59 -4.91 5.43
CA GLY A 32 -8.10 -3.88 6.32
C GLY A 32 -9.21 -3.02 6.93
N PHE A 33 -10.11 -2.49 6.10
CA PHE A 33 -11.26 -1.73 6.57
C PHE A 33 -12.21 -2.56 7.43
N SER A 34 -12.45 -3.81 7.06
CA SER A 34 -13.33 -4.70 7.84
C SER A 34 -12.75 -5.02 9.21
N SER A 35 -11.46 -5.40 9.26
CA SER A 35 -10.77 -5.74 10.51
C SER A 35 -10.67 -4.54 11.45
N ILE A 36 -10.28 -3.37 10.94
CA ILE A 36 -10.22 -2.13 11.71
C ILE A 36 -11.63 -1.70 12.17
N GLY A 37 -12.64 -1.77 11.30
CA GLY A 37 -14.02 -1.43 11.65
C GLY A 37 -14.56 -2.31 12.79
N LEU A 38 -14.30 -3.62 12.74
CA LEU A 38 -14.67 -4.55 13.82
C LEU A 38 -13.96 -4.20 15.13
N LEU A 39 -12.65 -3.92 15.07
CA LEU A 39 -11.86 -3.59 16.26
C LEU A 39 -12.29 -2.26 16.88
N LEU A 40 -12.58 -1.24 16.06
CA LEU A 40 -13.10 0.04 16.55
C LEU A 40 -14.49 -0.11 17.16
N THR A 41 -15.36 -0.93 16.56
CA THR A 41 -16.69 -1.23 17.14
C THR A 41 -16.56 -1.95 18.48
N PHE A 42 -15.65 -2.92 18.56
CA PHE A 42 -15.34 -3.62 19.80
C PHE A 42 -14.79 -2.67 20.87
N LEU A 43 -13.84 -1.80 20.50
CA LEU A 43 -13.29 -0.77 21.36
C LEU A 43 -14.38 0.16 21.92
N ALA A 44 -15.29 0.62 21.06
CA ALA A 44 -16.42 1.45 21.46
C ALA A 44 -17.36 0.73 22.44
N SER A 45 -17.61 -0.57 22.23
CA SER A 45 -18.46 -1.39 23.11
C SER A 45 -17.84 -1.65 24.50
N MET A 46 -16.51 -1.59 24.60
CA MET A 46 -15.77 -1.83 25.84
C MET A 46 -15.49 -0.56 26.63
N ARG A 47 -15.85 0.61 26.08
CA ARG A 47 -15.61 1.91 26.70
C ARG A 47 -16.28 2.01 28.07
N GLY A 48 -15.53 2.48 29.07
CA GLY A 48 -16.01 2.59 30.46
C GLY A 48 -15.85 1.33 31.30
N LYS A 49 -15.34 0.22 30.74
CA LYS A 49 -14.88 -0.93 31.52
C LYS A 49 -13.35 -0.86 31.63
N SER A 50 -12.81 -0.83 32.85
CA SER A 50 -11.36 -0.88 33.09
C SER A 50 -10.84 -2.26 32.71
N ASN A 51 -10.52 -2.45 31.43
CA ASN A 51 -10.12 -3.74 30.90
C ASN A 51 -8.77 -3.61 30.23
N GLU A 52 -7.79 -4.40 30.70
CA GLU A 52 -6.47 -4.55 30.07
C GLU A 52 -6.59 -4.89 28.56
N ALA A 53 -7.67 -5.59 28.19
CA ALA A 53 -8.01 -5.88 26.81
C ALA A 53 -8.21 -4.61 25.95
N LEU A 54 -8.79 -3.54 26.49
CA LEU A 54 -8.97 -2.28 25.76
C LEU A 54 -7.61 -1.64 25.47
N THR A 55 -6.73 -1.60 26.48
CA THR A 55 -5.36 -1.09 26.34
C THR A 55 -4.56 -1.89 25.32
N ILE A 56 -4.62 -3.22 25.34
CA ILE A 56 -3.89 -4.05 24.37
C ILE A 56 -4.41 -3.80 22.94
N LEU A 57 -5.72 -3.70 22.78
CA LEU A 57 -6.36 -3.53 21.48
C LEU A 57 -6.02 -2.18 20.85
N SER A 58 -6.13 -1.11 21.64
CA SER A 58 -5.93 0.25 21.16
C SER A 58 -4.46 0.64 20.99
N LEU A 59 -3.58 0.11 21.85
CA LEU A 59 -2.17 0.48 21.88
C LEU A 59 -1.31 -0.37 20.93
N TYR A 60 -1.67 -1.66 20.76
CA TYR A 60 -0.88 -2.59 19.96
C TYR A 60 -1.63 -3.12 18.74
N ILE A 61 -2.81 -3.71 18.92
CA ILE A 61 -3.47 -4.49 17.85
C ILE A 61 -3.92 -3.60 16.68
N ILE A 62 -4.67 -2.53 16.96
CA ILE A 62 -5.16 -1.62 15.91
C ILE A 62 -3.99 -0.94 15.17
N PRO A 63 -3.01 -0.33 15.86
CA PRO A 63 -1.88 0.28 15.17
C PRO A 63 -1.03 -0.73 14.36
N PHE A 64 -0.81 -1.93 14.89
CA PHE A 64 -0.08 -2.98 14.20
C PHE A 64 -0.79 -3.46 12.93
N LEU A 65 -2.12 -3.61 12.98
CA LEU A 65 -2.92 -3.92 11.79
C LEU A 65 -2.85 -2.81 10.75
N CYS A 66 -3.02 -1.55 11.15
CA CYS A 66 -2.86 -0.39 10.26
C CYS A 66 -1.51 -0.41 9.52
N ILE A 67 -0.44 -0.75 10.24
CA ILE A 67 0.91 -0.89 9.69
C ILE A 67 0.98 -2.02 8.67
N ILE A 68 0.53 -3.23 9.02
CA ILE A 68 0.57 -4.39 8.12
C ILE A 68 -0.23 -4.13 6.84
N ILE A 69 -1.42 -3.57 6.98
CA ILE A 69 -2.31 -3.27 5.85
C ILE A 69 -1.66 -2.21 4.96
N GLY A 70 -1.16 -1.11 5.55
CA GLY A 70 -0.50 -0.04 4.82
C GLY A 70 0.75 -0.52 4.06
N TYR A 71 1.54 -1.39 4.68
CA TYR A 71 2.74 -1.97 4.05
C TYR A 71 2.38 -2.97 2.94
N SER A 72 1.41 -3.85 3.18
CA SER A 72 0.95 -4.83 2.18
C SER A 72 0.37 -4.14 0.95
N TYR A 73 -0.44 -3.10 1.17
CA TYR A 73 -0.99 -2.27 0.10
C TYR A 73 0.12 -1.61 -0.73
N TRP A 74 1.14 -1.07 -0.07
CA TRP A 74 2.29 -0.46 -0.74
C TRP A 74 3.08 -1.46 -1.59
N LEU A 75 3.34 -2.67 -1.08
CA LEU A 75 4.02 -3.73 -1.83
C LEU A 75 3.25 -4.11 -3.10
N ASP A 76 1.93 -4.26 -3.01
CA ASP A 76 1.10 -4.59 -4.17
C ASP A 76 1.06 -3.45 -5.19
N THR A 77 1.08 -2.19 -4.74
CA THR A 77 1.23 -1.04 -5.63
C THR A 77 2.57 -1.08 -6.39
N GLU A 78 3.70 -1.34 -5.72
CA GLU A 78 5.00 -1.43 -6.41
C GLU A 78 5.08 -2.63 -7.37
N ARG A 79 4.45 -3.77 -7.03
CA ARG A 79 4.30 -4.91 -7.95
C ARG A 79 3.50 -4.53 -9.19
N GLN A 80 2.38 -3.83 -9.00
CA GLN A 80 1.56 -3.33 -10.10
C GLN A 80 2.36 -2.40 -11.01
N ILE A 81 3.08 -1.41 -10.46
CA ILE A 81 3.91 -0.48 -11.24
C ILE A 81 5.01 -1.22 -12.01
N LYS A 82 5.69 -2.18 -11.38
CA LYS A 82 6.75 -2.97 -12.04
C LYS A 82 6.20 -3.82 -13.19
N SER A 83 5.04 -4.46 -12.98
CA SER A 83 4.37 -5.24 -14.01
C SER A 83 3.95 -4.35 -15.19
N GLN A 84 3.45 -3.15 -14.90
CA GLN A 84 3.04 -2.16 -15.89
C GLN A 84 4.21 -1.69 -16.76
N HIS A 85 5.37 -1.37 -16.18
CA HIS A 85 6.57 -1.07 -16.97
C HIS A 85 7.03 -2.26 -17.85
N SER A 86 6.87 -3.49 -17.36
CA SER A 86 7.24 -4.70 -18.11
C SER A 86 6.32 -4.94 -19.31
N ILE A 87 5.02 -4.68 -19.15
CA ILE A 87 4.02 -4.69 -20.23
C ILE A 87 4.40 -3.66 -21.29
N VAL A 88 4.60 -2.40 -20.92
CA VAL A 88 4.94 -1.31 -21.85
C VAL A 88 6.23 -1.61 -22.63
N LYS A 89 7.25 -2.15 -21.96
CA LYS A 89 8.51 -2.54 -22.60
C LYS A 89 8.31 -3.67 -23.62
N SER A 90 7.48 -4.66 -23.30
CA SER A 90 7.17 -5.78 -24.18
C SER A 90 6.37 -5.32 -25.39
N GLU A 91 5.37 -4.46 -25.19
CA GLU A 91 4.58 -3.83 -26.26
C GLU A 91 5.46 -3.01 -27.21
N TYR A 92 6.38 -2.20 -26.68
CA TYR A 92 7.30 -1.42 -27.50
C TYR A 92 8.18 -2.31 -28.39
N LYS A 93 8.74 -3.39 -27.83
CA LYS A 93 9.54 -4.35 -28.60
C LYS A 93 8.71 -5.03 -29.68
N ILE A 94 7.52 -5.55 -29.35
CA ILE A 94 6.64 -6.23 -30.32
C ILE A 94 6.30 -5.30 -31.49
N ASN A 95 6.01 -4.02 -31.22
CA ASN A 95 5.73 -3.02 -32.26
C ASN A 95 6.93 -2.72 -33.16
N GLN A 96 8.17 -2.86 -32.67
CA GLN A 96 9.36 -2.73 -33.52
C GLN A 96 9.54 -3.93 -34.47
N TYR A 97 9.04 -5.11 -34.10
CA TYR A 97 9.13 -6.32 -34.91
C TYR A 97 7.94 -6.55 -35.85
N CYS A 98 6.79 -5.88 -35.63
CA CYS A 98 5.62 -5.96 -36.51
C CYS A 98 5.56 -4.76 -37.48
N ASN A 99 5.38 -5.04 -38.79
CA ASN A 99 5.27 -4.02 -39.84
C ASN A 99 4.18 -2.97 -39.57
N PRO A 100 4.36 -1.71 -40.04
CA PRO A 100 3.52 -0.56 -39.73
C PRO A 100 2.03 -0.69 -40.16
N ASP A 101 1.68 -1.59 -41.08
CA ASP A 101 0.29 -1.74 -41.55
C ASP A 101 -0.59 -2.58 -40.61
N GLN A 102 -0.02 -3.46 -39.79
CA GLN A 102 -0.75 -4.14 -38.70
C GLN A 102 -0.74 -3.35 -37.39
N SER A 103 -0.01 -2.24 -37.35
CA SER A 103 0.21 -1.45 -36.14
C SER A 103 -0.99 -0.62 -35.69
N GLN A 104 -2.01 -0.39 -36.52
CA GLN A 104 -3.12 0.53 -36.19
C GLN A 104 -4.03 0.02 -35.06
N SER A 105 -4.25 -1.29 -34.96
CA SER A 105 -4.98 -1.89 -33.83
C SER A 105 -4.20 -1.77 -32.52
N PHE A 106 -2.87 -1.91 -32.58
CA PHE A 106 -1.96 -1.75 -31.44
C PHE A 106 -1.67 -0.29 -31.09
N LYS A 107 -1.67 0.64 -32.05
CA LYS A 107 -1.49 2.09 -31.84
C LYS A 107 -2.65 2.68 -31.04
N LYS A 108 -3.84 2.08 -31.12
CA LYS A 108 -5.01 2.44 -30.31
C LYS A 108 -4.89 1.96 -28.86
N ILE A 109 -4.15 0.87 -28.63
CA ILE A 109 -3.72 0.41 -27.30
C ILE A 109 -2.56 1.30 -26.80
N LEU A 110 -1.60 1.65 -27.66
CA LEU A 110 -0.44 2.49 -27.35
C LEU A 110 -0.81 3.95 -26.99
N ASN A 111 -1.86 4.48 -27.63
CA ASN A 111 -2.42 5.80 -27.30
C ASN A 111 -3.10 5.82 -25.91
N SER A 112 -3.10 4.71 -25.15
CA SER A 112 -3.32 4.74 -23.70
C SER A 112 -2.09 5.27 -22.96
N SER A 113 -1.62 6.46 -23.32
CA SER A 113 -0.74 7.32 -22.51
C SER A 113 -1.23 7.52 -21.07
N ILE A 114 -2.46 7.07 -20.78
CA ILE A 114 -3.02 6.75 -19.46
C ILE A 114 -2.07 5.90 -18.57
N ALA A 115 -1.17 5.06 -19.13
CA ALA A 115 -0.30 4.20 -18.33
C ALA A 115 0.76 4.95 -17.49
N PHE A 116 1.29 6.09 -17.95
CA PHE A 116 2.25 6.86 -17.14
C PHE A 116 1.57 7.78 -16.13
N ASP A 117 0.38 8.29 -16.44
CA ASP A 117 -0.42 9.08 -15.48
C ASP A 117 -0.97 8.20 -14.34
N GLN A 118 -1.28 6.93 -14.64
CA GLN A 118 -1.70 5.95 -13.64
C GLN A 118 -0.64 5.71 -12.57
N ASP A 119 0.66 5.75 -12.88
CA ASP A 119 1.72 5.55 -11.88
C ASP A 119 1.73 6.64 -10.83
N LYS A 120 1.52 7.91 -11.23
CA LYS A 120 1.41 9.04 -10.30
C LYS A 120 0.16 8.94 -9.46
N GLU A 121 -0.97 8.58 -10.08
CA GLU A 121 -2.24 8.40 -9.37
C GLU A 121 -2.17 7.25 -8.36
N LEU A 122 -1.61 6.10 -8.75
CA LEU A 122 -1.38 4.93 -7.89
C LEU A 122 -0.51 5.26 -6.68
N ARG A 123 0.58 5.99 -6.93
CA ARG A 123 1.49 6.50 -5.90
C ARG A 123 0.79 7.47 -4.95
N PHE A 124 -0.01 8.39 -5.48
CA PHE A 124 -0.78 9.34 -4.68
C PHE A 124 -1.87 8.65 -3.83
N GLN A 125 -2.62 7.71 -4.41
CA GLN A 125 -3.59 6.88 -3.68
C GLN A 125 -2.91 6.11 -2.54
N THR A 126 -1.70 5.58 -2.76
CA THR A 126 -0.93 4.88 -1.72
C THR A 126 -0.57 5.79 -0.57
N ILE A 127 -0.15 7.03 -0.84
CA ILE A 127 0.11 8.03 0.20
C ILE A 127 -1.18 8.34 0.97
N ILE A 128 -2.31 8.54 0.29
CA ILE A 128 -3.61 8.80 0.94
C ILE A 128 -3.97 7.66 1.90
N TYR A 129 -3.92 6.41 1.45
CA TYR A 129 -4.27 5.27 2.30
C TYR A 129 -3.30 5.09 3.46
N GLN A 130 -2.00 5.30 3.23
CA GLN A 130 -1.02 5.30 4.32
C GLN A 130 -1.38 6.36 5.35
N VAL A 131 -1.60 7.62 4.95
CA VAL A 131 -2.01 8.71 5.85
C VAL A 131 -3.30 8.37 6.61
N LEU A 132 -4.27 7.75 5.93
CA LEU A 132 -5.54 7.36 6.55
C LEU A 132 -5.35 6.28 7.63
N PHE A 133 -4.63 5.20 7.35
CA PHE A 133 -4.32 4.17 8.36
C PHE A 133 -3.48 4.71 9.52
N SER A 134 -2.59 5.65 9.23
CA SER A 134 -1.79 6.37 10.22
C SER A 134 -2.67 7.16 11.19
N LEU A 135 -3.63 7.90 10.64
CA LEU A 135 -4.55 8.72 11.39
C LEU A 135 -5.45 7.84 12.30
N VAL A 136 -5.92 6.69 11.78
CA VAL A 136 -6.65 5.70 12.59
C VAL A 136 -5.79 5.17 13.74
N ALA A 137 -4.52 4.84 13.49
CA ALA A 137 -3.61 4.38 14.54
C ALA A 137 -3.39 5.46 15.62
N ILE A 138 -3.23 6.72 15.23
CA ILE A 138 -3.08 7.84 16.17
C ILE A 138 -4.35 8.03 17.01
N ILE A 139 -5.53 8.01 16.39
CA ILE A 139 -6.81 8.13 17.12
C ILE A 139 -6.94 6.99 18.13
N SER A 140 -6.61 5.76 17.73
CA SER A 140 -6.63 4.59 18.62
C SER A 140 -5.71 4.78 19.83
N LEU A 141 -4.51 5.31 19.62
CA LEU A 141 -3.58 5.63 20.72
C LEU A 141 -4.15 6.69 21.66
N MET A 142 -4.72 7.78 21.12
CA MET A 142 -5.31 8.86 21.92
C MET A 142 -6.40 8.36 22.89
N ILE A 143 -7.24 7.41 22.46
CA ILE A 143 -8.27 6.82 23.33
C ILE A 143 -7.64 6.21 24.59
N THR A 144 -6.52 5.52 24.43
CA THR A 144 -5.78 4.90 25.54
C THR A 144 -5.15 5.94 26.48
N ILE A 145 -4.60 7.03 25.93
CA ILE A 145 -3.96 8.09 26.71
C ILE A 145 -4.98 8.77 27.65
N PHE A 146 -6.18 9.04 27.14
CA PHE A 146 -7.25 9.65 27.94
C PHE A 146 -7.72 8.77 29.10
N GLU A 147 -7.74 7.44 28.92
CA GLU A 147 -8.17 6.51 29.99
C GLU A 147 -7.02 6.13 30.94
N SER A 148 -5.76 6.23 30.49
CA SER A 148 -4.55 5.82 31.21
C SER A 148 -4.00 6.85 32.22
N LEU A 149 -4.59 8.04 32.32
CA LEU A 149 -4.10 9.13 33.18
C LEU A 149 -4.06 8.81 34.69
N SER A 150 -4.63 7.69 35.11
CA SER A 150 -4.83 7.30 36.51
C SER A 150 -3.66 6.55 37.18
N SER A 151 -2.70 5.99 36.44
CA SER A 151 -1.61 5.18 37.02
C SER A 151 -0.22 5.48 36.43
N PRO A 152 0.83 5.71 37.26
CA PRO A 152 2.20 6.01 36.82
C PRO A 152 2.87 4.86 36.05
N TYR A 153 2.50 3.61 36.30
CA TYR A 153 3.05 2.46 35.55
C TYR A 153 2.58 2.44 34.09
N ASN A 154 1.36 2.91 33.82
CA ASN A 154 0.83 2.99 32.47
C ASN A 154 1.54 4.07 31.64
N TRP A 155 2.08 5.11 32.27
CA TRP A 155 2.85 6.15 31.57
C TRP A 155 4.12 5.63 30.92
N MET A 156 4.86 4.73 31.58
CA MET A 156 6.09 4.18 31.01
C MET A 156 5.79 3.28 29.80
N ILE A 157 4.76 2.42 29.89
CA ILE A 157 4.30 1.56 28.79
C ILE A 157 3.79 2.41 27.63
N LEU A 158 3.04 3.46 27.92
CA LEU A 158 2.50 4.40 26.94
C LEU A 158 3.62 5.16 26.21
N ILE A 159 4.64 5.64 26.93
CA ILE A 159 5.80 6.30 26.32
C ILE A 159 6.56 5.33 25.41
N ILE A 160 6.86 4.12 25.87
CA ILE A 160 7.57 3.10 25.07
C ILE A 160 6.78 2.76 23.81
N SER A 161 5.47 2.57 23.92
CA SER A 161 4.61 2.24 22.78
C SER A 161 4.47 3.39 21.79
N ILE A 162 4.39 4.65 22.26
CA ILE A 162 4.44 5.82 21.38
C ILE A 162 5.79 5.88 20.66
N LEU A 163 6.90 5.66 21.37
CA LEU A 163 8.25 5.72 20.79
C LEU A 163 8.47 4.63 19.74
N LEU A 164 8.00 3.40 20.01
CA LEU A 164 7.98 2.30 19.05
C LEU A 164 7.12 2.63 17.82
N MET A 165 5.92 3.18 18.03
CA MET A 165 5.01 3.55 16.93
C MET A 165 5.58 4.68 16.08
N VAL A 166 6.10 5.74 16.69
CA VAL A 166 6.74 6.86 15.99
C VAL A 166 7.98 6.38 15.25
N GLY A 167 8.81 5.54 15.89
CA GLY A 167 9.98 4.93 15.25
C GLY A 167 9.59 4.09 14.03
N PHE A 168 8.54 3.29 14.14
CA PHE A 168 8.04 2.48 13.04
C PHE A 168 7.39 3.33 11.94
N PHE A 169 6.73 4.43 12.33
CA PHE A 169 6.14 5.39 11.41
C PHE A 169 7.18 6.12 10.59
N LEU A 170 8.22 6.62 11.26
CA LEU A 170 9.38 7.23 10.63
C LEU A 170 10.11 6.22 9.75
N PHE A 171 10.22 4.96 10.17
CA PHE A 171 10.79 3.90 9.34
C PHE A 171 9.98 3.70 8.05
N ILE A 172 8.65 3.58 8.12
CA ILE A 172 7.80 3.46 6.92
C ILE A 172 7.91 4.70 6.04
N LEU A 173 7.92 5.90 6.63
CA LEU A 173 8.09 7.15 5.91
C LEU A 173 9.45 7.22 5.22
N ILE A 174 10.54 6.85 5.89
CA ILE A 174 11.90 6.84 5.33
C ILE A 174 12.00 5.81 4.21
N VAL A 175 11.48 4.60 4.40
CA VAL A 175 11.47 3.54 3.38
C VAL A 175 10.65 3.99 2.17
N SER A 176 9.45 4.52 2.41
CA SER A 176 8.59 5.03 1.35
C SER A 176 9.25 6.21 0.63
N TYR A 177 9.84 7.15 1.35
CA TYR A 177 10.54 8.32 0.80
C TYR A 177 11.78 7.93 0.02
N GLN A 178 12.65 7.07 0.55
CA GLN A 178 13.85 6.62 -0.13
C GLN A 178 13.51 5.89 -1.44
N ILE A 179 12.43 5.11 -1.48
CA ILE A 179 12.05 4.38 -2.69
C ILE A 179 11.33 5.29 -3.69
N PHE A 180 10.53 6.24 -3.20
CA PHE A 180 9.81 7.22 -4.02
C PHE A 180 10.77 8.24 -4.67
N PHE A 181 11.60 8.91 -3.87
CA PHE A 181 12.52 9.94 -4.37
C PHE A 181 13.70 9.35 -5.13
N LYS A 182 14.26 8.22 -4.69
CA LYS A 182 15.41 7.62 -5.41
C LYS A 182 15.02 7.14 -6.80
N LYS A 183 13.79 6.68 -7.04
CA LYS A 183 13.33 6.32 -8.41
C LYS A 183 12.87 7.52 -9.24
N LEU A 184 12.29 8.56 -8.63
CA LEU A 184 11.88 9.78 -9.36
C LEU A 184 13.06 10.61 -9.86
N PHE A 185 14.19 10.62 -9.15
CA PHE A 185 15.37 11.44 -9.48
C PHE A 185 16.50 10.69 -10.20
N THR A 186 16.44 9.37 -10.36
CA THR A 186 17.42 8.62 -11.18
C THR A 186 16.98 8.43 -12.63
N THR A 187 15.82 8.96 -13.02
CA THR A 187 15.32 8.95 -14.41
C THR A 187 15.27 10.34 -15.03
N SER A 188 16.13 11.27 -14.58
CA SER A 188 16.47 12.50 -15.29
C SER A 188 17.84 12.38 -15.94
#